data_AF-A0A5K1AB61-F1
#
_entry.id   AF-A0A5K1AB61-F1
#
_cell.length_a   1.000
_cell.length_b   1.000
_cell.length_c   1.000
_cell.angle_alpha   90.00
_cell.angle_beta   90.00
_cell.angle_gamma   90.00
#
_symmetry.space_group_name_H-M   'P 1'
#
loop_
_entity.id
_entity.type
_entity.pdbx_description
1 polymer ?
#
loop_
_entity_poly.entity_id
_entity_poly.type
_entity_poly.pdbx_seq_one_letter_code
_entity_poly.pdbx_strand_id
1 'polypeptide(L)'
;MRYSALGFVFLQVRELSWLQWHPFSVSSSPLDGGFHMSVLIKVLGHWTEKLRDSILSGTNRDFNISASVEGPYGHESPYYL
;
A
#
# COMPACT_ATOMS: atom_id res chain seq x y z
N MET A 1 4.93 -9.55 -7.98
CA MET A 1 4.73 -10.11 -6.62
C MET A 1 3.47 -10.96 -6.65
N ARG A 2 3.50 -12.23 -6.18
CA ARG A 2 2.29 -13.06 -6.03
C ARG A 2 1.77 -12.88 -4.60
N TYR A 3 0.51 -12.53 -4.42
CA TYR A 3 -0.16 -12.41 -3.12
C TYR A 3 -1.49 -13.17 -3.16
N SER A 4 -1.98 -13.63 -2.01
CA SER A 4 -3.32 -14.23 -1.90
C SER A 4 -4.39 -13.15 -1.75
N ALA A 5 -5.60 -13.44 -2.20
CA ALA A 5 -6.76 -12.62 -1.86
C ALA A 5 -6.84 -12.49 -0.32
N LEU A 6 -7.20 -11.30 0.17
CA LEU A 6 -7.23 -10.96 1.61
C LEU A 6 -5.86 -10.87 2.30
N GLY A 7 -4.76 -10.83 1.53
CA GLY A 7 -3.44 -10.54 2.06
C GLY A 7 -3.28 -9.09 2.54
N PHE A 8 -2.14 -8.80 3.16
CA PHE A 8 -1.70 -7.45 3.50
C PHE A 8 -0.19 -7.31 3.34
N VAL A 9 0.28 -6.08 3.25
CA VAL A 9 1.70 -5.71 3.15
C VAL A 9 2.03 -4.61 4.13
N PHE A 10 3.30 -4.50 4.49
CA PHE A 10 3.81 -3.31 5.17
C PHE A 10 4.39 -2.34 4.13
N LEU A 11 4.04 -1.06 4.29
CA LEU A 11 4.57 0.02 3.48
C LEU A 11 5.50 0.90 4.32
N GLN A 12 6.65 1.22 3.75
CA GLN A 12 7.53 2.27 4.23
C GLN A 12 7.66 3.36 3.17
N VAL A 13 7.39 4.59 3.58
CA VAL A 13 7.56 5.78 2.74
C VAL A 13 8.61 6.66 3.40
N ARG A 14 9.80 6.72 2.81
CA ARG A 14 10.97 7.35 3.45
C ARG A 14 10.78 8.85 3.64
N GLU A 15 10.02 9.47 2.76
CA GLU A 15 9.63 10.88 2.76
C GLU A 15 8.74 11.23 3.96
N LEU A 16 7.99 10.25 4.50
CA LEU A 16 7.15 10.44 5.68
C LEU A 16 7.84 10.01 6.97
N SER A 17 8.58 8.90 6.90
CA SER A 17 9.27 8.31 8.05
C SER A 17 10.38 7.36 7.62
N TRP A 18 11.55 7.50 8.24
CA TRP A 18 12.75 6.73 7.86
C TRP A 18 12.72 5.27 8.33
N LEU A 19 11.95 4.95 9.37
CA LEU A 19 11.96 3.63 10.03
C LEU A 19 10.56 3.03 10.24
N GLN A 20 9.48 3.80 10.05
CA GLN A 20 8.14 3.29 10.32
C GLN A 20 7.59 2.50 9.14
N TRP A 21 7.08 1.32 9.47
CA TRP A 21 6.35 0.43 8.57
C TRP A 21 4.89 0.37 9.00
N HIS A 22 3.97 0.57 8.06
CA HIS A 22 2.53 0.56 8.33
C HIS A 22 1.82 -0.54 7.52
N PRO A 23 1.01 -1.40 8.16
CA PRO A 23 0.32 -2.50 7.47
C PRO A 23 -0.94 -2.02 6.75
N PHE A 24 -1.17 -2.52 5.54
CA PHE A 24 -2.39 -2.31 4.77
C PHE A 24 -2.82 -3.56 4.00
N SER A 25 -4.12 -3.85 4.03
CA SER A 25 -4.71 -4.91 3.21
C SER A 25 -4.66 -4.58 1.72
N VAL A 26 -4.46 -5.61 0.91
CA VAL A 26 -4.52 -5.49 -0.55
C VAL A 26 -5.98 -5.45 -0.98
N SER A 27 -6.34 -4.49 -1.82
CA SER A 27 -7.70 -4.34 -2.35
C SER A 27 -7.84 -4.82 -3.80
N SER A 28 -6.72 -5.03 -4.50
CA SER A 28 -6.70 -5.56 -5.88
C SER A 28 -6.76 -7.08 -5.93
N SER A 29 -7.17 -7.62 -7.09
CA SER A 29 -7.16 -9.06 -7.33
C SER A 29 -5.74 -9.56 -7.66
N PRO A 30 -5.29 -10.71 -7.12
CA PRO A 30 -4.07 -11.37 -7.58
C PRO A 30 -4.04 -11.69 -9.08
N LEU A 31 -5.22 -11.72 -9.72
CA LEU A 31 -5.43 -12.06 -11.12
C LEU A 31 -5.53 -10.85 -12.05
N ASP A 32 -5.44 -9.61 -11.55
CA ASP A 32 -5.64 -8.37 -12.34
C ASP A 32 -4.57 -8.10 -13.42
N GLY A 33 -3.63 -9.03 -13.64
CA GLY A 33 -2.84 -9.12 -14.88
C GLY A 33 -1.76 -8.06 -15.11
N GLY A 34 -1.82 -6.91 -14.44
CA GLY A 34 -0.72 -5.96 -14.35
C GLY A 34 0.09 -6.25 -13.09
N PHE A 35 1.41 -6.05 -13.09
CA PHE A 35 2.26 -6.11 -11.90
C PHE A 35 1.96 -4.98 -10.89
N HIS A 36 0.69 -4.60 -10.78
CA HIS A 36 0.15 -3.49 -10.01
C HIS A 36 -0.62 -4.07 -8.83
N MET A 37 -0.49 -3.37 -7.72
CA MET A 37 -1.13 -3.71 -6.46
C MET A 37 -1.84 -2.46 -5.98
N SER A 38 -3.07 -2.61 -5.51
CA SER A 38 -3.84 -1.51 -4.95
C SER A 38 -4.05 -1.74 -3.46
N VAL A 39 -3.90 -0.66 -2.69
CA VAL A 39 -4.23 -0.60 -1.27
C VAL A 39 -5.15 0.59 -1.05
N LEU A 40 -6.08 0.47 -0.12
CA LEU A 40 -6.95 1.56 0.29
C LEU A 40 -6.55 2.04 1.68
N ILE A 41 -6.08 3.28 1.78
CA ILE A 41 -5.59 3.87 3.03
C ILE A 41 -6.60 4.91 3.52
N LYS A 42 -7.23 4.64 4.66
CA LYS A 42 -8.08 5.62 5.34
C LYS A 42 -7.21 6.51 6.23
N VAL A 43 -7.46 7.82 6.18
CA VAL A 43 -6.75 8.80 7.01
C VAL A 43 -7.32 8.81 8.42
N LEU A 44 -6.60 8.21 9.37
CA LEU A 44 -7.05 8.04 10.76
C LEU A 44 -5.98 8.35 11.81
N GLY A 45 -4.75 8.60 11.40
CA GLY A 45 -3.66 8.93 12.32
C GLY A 45 -2.55 9.70 11.64
N HIS A 46 -1.60 10.16 12.46
CA HIS A 46 -0.55 11.10 12.07
C HIS A 46 0.21 10.69 10.80
N TRP A 47 0.58 9.41 10.67
CA TRP A 47 1.30 8.93 9.49
C TRP A 47 0.44 9.02 8.23
N THR A 48 -0.83 8.61 8.30
CA THR A 48 -1.76 8.67 7.16
C THR A 48 -2.17 10.09 6.80
N GLU A 49 -2.19 11.01 7.76
CA GLU A 49 -2.42 12.44 7.52
C GLU A 49 -1.25 13.06 6.77
N LYS A 50 -0.02 12.79 7.19
CA LYS A 50 1.18 13.22 6.47
C LYS A 50 1.22 12.67 5.04
N LEU A 51 0.83 11.41 4.84
CA LEU A 51 0.73 10.82 3.50
C LEU A 51 -0.26 11.60 2.63
N ARG A 52 -1.47 11.88 3.15
CA ARG A 52 -2.47 12.70 2.45
C ARG A 52 -1.92 14.08 2.10
N ASP A 53 -1.29 14.76 3.06
CA ASP A 53 -0.79 16.12 2.85
C ASP A 53 0.36 16.14 1.82
N SER A 54 1.22 15.12 1.83
CA SER A 54 2.26 14.95 0.81
C SER A 54 1.66 14.81 -0.59
N ILE A 55 0.59 14.01 -0.75
CA ILE A 55 -0.12 13.83 -2.03
C ILE A 55 -0.75 15.15 -2.49
N LEU A 56 -1.44 15.85 -1.59
CA LEU A 56 -2.15 17.10 -1.90
C LEU A 56 -1.21 18.27 -2.20
N SER A 57 0.02 18.25 -1.66
CA SER A 57 1.01 19.30 -1.92
C SER A 57 1.66 19.21 -3.32
N GLY A 58 1.48 18.09 -4.02
CA GLY A 58 1.99 17.90 -5.38
C GLY A 58 1.26 18.80 -6.40
N THR A 59 2.01 19.57 -7.18
CA THR A 59 1.46 20.47 -8.21
C THR A 59 0.96 19.77 -9.47
N ASN A 60 1.27 18.47 -9.64
CA ASN A 60 0.90 17.66 -10.79
C ASN A 60 -0.14 16.61 -10.41
N ARG A 61 -1.08 16.33 -11.33
CA ARG A 61 -2.15 15.35 -11.15
C ARG A 61 -1.64 13.91 -11.04
N ASP A 62 -0.41 13.67 -11.46
CA ASP A 62 0.29 12.39 -11.33
C ASP A 62 1.27 12.47 -10.15
N PHE A 63 0.80 12.04 -8.99
CA PHE A 63 1.63 11.95 -7.79
C PHE A 63 2.28 10.56 -7.73
N ASN A 64 3.60 10.52 -7.89
CA ASN A 64 4.39 9.31 -7.75
C ASN A 64 5.15 9.36 -6.42
N ILE A 65 4.85 8.42 -5.53
CA ILE A 65 5.57 8.24 -4.26
C ILE A 65 6.38 6.96 -4.30
N SER A 66 7.63 7.04 -3.87
CA SER A 66 8.46 5.85 -3.72
C SER A 66 8.16 5.22 -2.37
N ALA A 67 7.74 3.95 -2.39
CA ALA A 67 7.50 3.19 -1.18
C ALA A 67 8.26 1.87 -1.25
N SER A 68 8.86 1.48 -0.13
CA SER A 68 9.34 0.12 0.08
C SER A 68 8.19 -0.75 0.57
N VAL A 69 8.13 -1.98 0.09
CA VAL A 69 7.06 -2.93 0.37
C VAL A 69 7.66 -4.18 0.99
N GLU A 70 7.12 -4.60 2.13
CA GLU A 70 7.48 -5.86 2.80
C GLU A 70 6.26 -6.79 2.84
N GLY A 71 6.47 -8.07 2.52
CA GLY A 71 5.44 -9.11 2.44
C GLY A 71 5.50 -9.93 1.15
N PRO A 72 4.38 -10.52 0.69
CA PRO A 72 3.03 -10.39 1.25
C PRO A 72 2.82 -11.25 2.49
N TYR A 73 1.93 -10.80 3.37
CA TYR A 73 1.47 -11.55 4.53
C TYR A 73 0.00 -11.92 4.35
N GLY A 74 -0.41 -13.01 4.98
CA GLY A 74 -1.77 -13.54 4.86
C GLY A 74 -1.75 -15.06 4.73
N HIS A 75 -2.92 -15.66 4.67
CA HIS A 75 -3.03 -17.10 4.51
C HIS A 75 -2.59 -17.50 3.09
N GLU A 76 -1.79 -18.55 2.97
CA GLU A 76 -1.29 -19.04 1.67
C GLU A 76 -2.36 -19.75 0.84
N SER A 77 -3.52 -20.07 1.44
CA SER A 77 -4.63 -20.69 0.73
C SER A 77 -5.24 -19.71 -0.26
N PRO A 78 -5.41 -20.09 -1.54
CA PRO A 78 -6.18 -19.28 -2.48
C PRO A 78 -7.63 -19.27 -2.01
N TYR A 79 -8.10 -18.11 -1.57
CA TYR A 79 -9.53 -17.86 -1.44
C TYR A 79 -10.08 -17.68 -2.85
N TYR A 80 -10.88 -18.64 -3.31
CA TYR A 80 -11.66 -18.51 -4.53
C TYR A 80 -12.89 -17.64 -4.18
N LEU A 81 -12.77 -16.33 -4.41
CA LEU A 81 -13.90 -15.40 -4.39
C LEU A 81 -14.41 -15.18 -5.82
#